data_AF-A0A0T0M9Q1-F1
#
_entry.id   AF-A0A0T0M9Q1-F1
#
_cell.length_a   1.000
_cell.length_b   1.000
_cell.length_c   1.000
_cell.angle_alpha   90.00
_cell.angle_beta   90.00
_cell.angle_gamma   90.00
#
_symmetry.space_group_name_H-M   'P 1'
#
loop_
_entity.id
_entity.type
_entity.pdbx_description
1 polymer ?
#
loop_
_entity_poly.entity_id
_entity_poly.type
_entity_poly.pdbx_seq_one_letter_code
_entity_poly.pdbx_strand_id
1 'polypeptide(L)'
;MDIIEIVKLILPIIAILISIAAVFVSHKNIKKQIRVSKLEEMLEILNMLRVYYRTAYLYSNDLRNNEKYLDGKLINSDWSIINNHIDEFLSNIKKETIESKTARLYVLANSYLPKNDLKLKVISINQLYSDLFYTLFYKRLSRLKDKYNGDFPKPDKIYNILNKIEKDIVKEMKVGFDTVTFKEYEDYFLKIFIKECNS
;
A
#
# COMPACT_ATOMS: atom_id res chain seq x y z
N MET A 1 -24.15 45.08 -42.96
CA MET A 1 -23.03 44.34 -42.37
C MET A 1 -22.88 43.08 -43.19
N ASP A 2 -21.75 42.93 -43.86
CA ASP A 2 -21.54 41.79 -44.75
C ASP A 2 -21.44 40.50 -43.92
N ILE A 3 -21.94 39.39 -44.47
CA ILE A 3 -21.84 38.06 -43.83
C ILE A 3 -20.39 37.74 -43.45
N ILE A 4 -19.43 38.22 -44.25
CA ILE A 4 -18.00 38.08 -44.02
C ILE A 4 -17.54 38.81 -42.75
N GLU A 5 -18.10 39.98 -42.44
CA GLU A 5 -17.78 40.74 -41.23
C GLU A 5 -18.35 40.07 -39.98
N ILE A 6 -19.58 39.54 -40.07
CA ILE A 6 -20.21 38.76 -39.00
C ILE A 6 -19.37 37.54 -38.67
N VAL A 7 -18.94 36.79 -39.69
CA VAL A 7 -18.12 35.58 -39.51
C VAL A 7 -16.76 35.91 -38.89
N LYS A 8 -16.10 36.99 -39.34
CA LYS A 8 -14.82 37.47 -38.77
C LYS A 8 -14.93 37.85 -37.29
N LEU A 9 -16.10 38.30 -36.84
CA LEU A 9 -16.35 38.66 -35.44
C LEU A 9 -16.71 37.45 -34.57
N ILE A 10 -17.49 36.49 -35.10
CA ILE A 10 -17.96 35.32 -34.36
C ILE A 10 -16.88 34.24 -34.20
N LEU A 11 -16.06 33.99 -35.23
CA LEU A 11 -15.02 32.95 -35.20
C LEU A 11 -14.03 33.09 -34.02
N PRO A 12 -13.47 34.28 -33.74
CA PRO A 12 -12.59 34.48 -32.59
C PRO A 12 -13.27 34.21 -31.26
N ILE A 13 -14.55 34.60 -31.11
CA ILE A 13 -15.32 34.37 -29.88
C ILE A 13 -15.50 32.87 -29.64
N ILE A 14 -15.85 32.11 -30.68
CA ILE A 14 -15.96 30.65 -30.59
C ILE A 14 -14.61 30.02 -30.26
N ALA A 15 -13.52 30.47 -30.89
CA ALA A 15 -12.18 29.96 -30.62
C ALA A 15 -11.75 30.21 -29.16
N ILE A 16 -12.07 31.38 -28.61
CA ILE A 16 -11.83 31.71 -27.19
C ILE A 16 -12.62 30.76 -26.28
N LEU A 17 -13.91 30.53 -26.55
CA LEU A 17 -14.75 29.63 -25.77
C LEU A 17 -14.22 28.18 -25.79
N ILE A 18 -13.81 27.68 -26.96
CA ILE A 18 -13.21 26.35 -27.10
C ILE A 18 -11.90 26.27 -26.29
N SER A 19 -11.07 27.32 -26.35
CA SER A 19 -9.80 27.36 -25.63
C SER A 19 -10.01 27.34 -24.11
N ILE A 20 -10.97 28.12 -23.61
CA ILE A 20 -11.37 28.11 -22.20
C ILE A 20 -11.87 26.72 -21.78
N ALA A 21 -12.78 26.13 -22.57
CA ALA A 21 -13.30 24.79 -22.30
C ALA A 21 -12.19 23.73 -22.27
N ALA A 22 -11.24 23.79 -23.21
CA ALA A 22 -10.09 22.90 -23.26
C ALA A 22 -9.20 23.01 -22.02
N VAL A 23 -8.96 24.23 -21.51
CA VAL A 23 -8.22 24.44 -20.26
C VAL A 23 -8.94 23.80 -19.06
N PHE A 24 -10.27 23.95 -18.96
CA PHE A 24 -11.04 23.31 -17.88
C PHE A 24 -10.99 21.78 -17.94
N VAL A 25 -11.14 21.19 -19.13
CA VAL A 25 -11.03 19.75 -19.33
C VAL A 25 -9.62 19.26 -19.00
N SER A 26 -8.60 19.97 -19.47
CA SER A 26 -7.18 19.66 -19.21
C SER A 26 -6.89 19.67 -17.70
N HIS A 27 -7.32 20.71 -16.98
CA HIS A 27 -7.12 20.81 -15.53
C HIS A 27 -7.81 19.66 -14.76
N LYS A 28 -9.03 19.29 -15.18
CA LYS A 28 -9.74 18.15 -14.60
C LYS A 28 -9.00 16.84 -14.84
N ASN A 29 -8.45 16.64 -16.04
CA ASN A 29 -7.69 15.44 -16.39
C ASN A 29 -6.38 15.36 -15.61
N ILE A 30 -5.63 16.46 -15.48
CA ILE A 30 -4.39 16.53 -14.69
C ILE A 30 -4.68 16.17 -13.22
N LYS A 31 -5.73 16.75 -12.62
CA LYS A 31 -6.13 16.41 -11.24
C LYS A 31 -6.46 14.93 -11.09
N LYS A 32 -7.18 14.34 -12.05
CA LYS A 32 -7.50 12.91 -12.04
C LYS A 32 -6.22 12.07 -12.12
N GLN A 33 -5.31 12.40 -13.04
CA GLN A 33 -4.05 11.69 -13.22
C GLN A 33 -3.18 11.73 -11.96
N ILE A 34 -3.04 12.90 -11.33
CA ILE A 34 -2.31 13.03 -10.06
C ILE A 34 -2.95 12.14 -9.00
N ARG A 35 -4.28 12.16 -8.86
CA ARG A 35 -4.97 11.32 -7.89
C ARG A 35 -4.73 9.83 -8.15
N VAL A 36 -4.82 9.37 -9.41
CA VAL A 36 -4.55 7.97 -9.78
C VAL A 36 -3.12 7.60 -9.44
N SER A 37 -2.14 8.42 -9.83
CA SER A 37 -0.73 8.19 -9.49
C SER A 37 -0.49 8.07 -7.98
N LYS A 38 -1.21 8.85 -7.16
CA LYS A 38 -1.10 8.75 -5.69
C LYS A 38 -1.77 7.52 -5.11
N LEU A 39 -2.80 6.99 -5.76
CA LEU A 39 -3.41 5.70 -5.42
C LEU A 39 -2.51 4.53 -5.81
N GLU A 40 -1.83 4.60 -6.96
CA GLU A 40 -0.83 3.61 -7.39
C GLU A 40 0.34 3.56 -6.41
N GLU A 41 0.85 4.73 -6.01
CA GLU A 41 1.90 4.86 -4.99
C GLU A 41 1.48 4.20 -3.66
N MET A 42 0.20 4.30 -3.25
CA MET A 42 -0.31 3.59 -2.07
C MET A 42 -0.29 2.07 -2.25
N LEU A 43 -0.68 1.56 -3.43
CA LEU A 43 -0.66 0.13 -3.73
C LEU A 43 0.77 -0.43 -3.71
N GLU A 44 1.73 0.29 -4.30
CA GLU A 44 3.13 -0.10 -4.27
C GLU A 44 3.66 -0.24 -2.84
N ILE A 45 3.37 0.75 -1.98
CA ILE A 45 3.79 0.70 -0.57
C ILE A 45 3.12 -0.49 0.14
N LEU A 46 1.81 -0.68 -0.04
CA LEU A 46 1.09 -1.80 0.57
C LEU A 46 1.64 -3.15 0.11
N ASN A 47 2.01 -3.29 -1.17
CA ASN A 47 2.60 -4.51 -1.71
C ASN A 47 4.01 -4.77 -1.17
N MET A 48 4.84 -3.73 -1.09
CA MET A 48 6.15 -3.82 -0.45
C MET A 48 6.04 -4.31 1.01
N LEU A 49 5.14 -3.71 1.78
CA LEU A 49 4.91 -4.10 3.17
C LEU A 49 4.36 -5.54 3.28
N ARG A 50 3.46 -5.93 2.36
CA ARG A 50 2.90 -7.31 2.27
C ARG A 50 4.00 -8.36 2.20
N VAL A 51 5.03 -8.13 1.38
CA VAL A 51 6.15 -9.09 1.19
C VAL A 51 6.87 -9.36 2.51
N TYR A 52 7.08 -8.34 3.34
CA TYR A 52 7.81 -8.49 4.59
C TYR A 52 6.96 -9.00 5.76
N TYR A 53 5.62 -8.88 5.68
CA TYR A 53 4.75 -9.14 6.82
C TYR A 53 4.92 -10.54 7.41
N ARG A 54 4.96 -11.58 6.56
CA ARG A 54 5.04 -12.97 7.01
C ARG A 54 6.32 -13.23 7.81
N THR A 55 7.46 -12.80 7.29
CA THR A 55 8.75 -12.97 7.94
C THR A 55 8.82 -12.15 9.23
N ALA A 56 8.37 -10.90 9.19
CA ALA A 56 8.31 -10.04 10.37
C ALA A 56 7.39 -10.63 11.47
N TYR A 57 6.26 -11.23 11.08
CA TYR A 57 5.35 -11.93 12.01
C TYR A 57 6.04 -13.12 12.69
N LEU A 58 6.76 -13.96 11.94
CA LEU A 58 7.50 -15.10 12.51
C LEU A 58 8.54 -14.63 13.54
N TYR A 59 9.32 -13.62 13.20
CA TYR A 59 10.30 -13.05 14.13
C TYR A 59 9.65 -12.40 15.35
N SER A 60 8.48 -11.78 15.20
CA SER A 60 7.76 -11.23 16.36
C SER A 60 7.27 -12.33 17.31
N ASN A 61 6.90 -13.50 16.76
CA ASN A 61 6.59 -14.68 17.57
C ASN A 61 7.84 -15.24 18.26
N ASP A 62 8.98 -15.28 17.58
CA ASP A 62 10.25 -15.71 18.17
C ASP A 62 10.65 -14.80 19.33
N LEU A 63 10.54 -13.47 19.17
CA LEU A 63 10.76 -12.50 20.24
C LEU A 63 9.82 -12.75 21.43
N ARG A 64 8.53 -12.99 21.17
CA ARG A 64 7.56 -13.29 22.22
C ARG A 64 7.90 -14.56 22.99
N ASN A 65 8.18 -15.64 22.27
CA ASN A 65 8.49 -16.95 22.87
C ASN A 65 9.81 -16.92 23.67
N ASN A 66 10.68 -15.94 23.38
CA ASN A 66 11.97 -15.72 24.02
C ASN A 66 12.01 -14.45 24.87
N GLU A 67 10.85 -13.93 25.30
CA GLU A 67 10.74 -12.64 26.01
C GLU A 67 11.69 -12.52 27.21
N LYS A 68 11.90 -13.62 27.95
CA LYS A 68 12.78 -13.67 29.13
C LYS A 68 14.25 -13.27 28.85
N TYR A 69 14.68 -13.28 27.59
CA TYR A 69 16.03 -12.92 27.18
C TYR A 69 16.17 -11.45 26.72
N LEU A 70 15.05 -10.73 26.57
CA LEU A 70 15.04 -9.35 26.06
C LEU A 70 15.67 -8.33 27.02
N ASP A 71 15.61 -8.61 28.32
CA ASP A 71 16.20 -7.74 29.36
C ASP A 71 17.73 -7.87 29.46
N GLY A 72 18.36 -8.71 28.62
CA GLY A 72 19.82 -8.90 28.57
C GLY A 72 20.43 -9.63 29.77
N LYS A 73 19.61 -10.03 30.75
CA LYS A 73 20.04 -10.72 31.98
C LYS A 73 20.30 -12.22 31.79
N LEU A 74 19.77 -12.79 30.73
CA LEU A 74 19.89 -14.21 30.39
C LEU A 74 20.41 -14.31 28.96
N ILE A 75 21.43 -15.13 28.72
CA ILE A 75 21.99 -15.40 27.39
C ILE A 75 21.91 -16.91 27.16
N ASN A 76 21.24 -17.31 26.08
CA ASN A 76 21.24 -18.68 25.55
C ASN A 76 21.79 -18.65 24.12
N SER A 77 22.52 -19.70 23.71
CA SER A 77 23.02 -19.86 22.33
C SER A 77 21.89 -19.74 21.31
N ASP A 78 20.73 -20.34 21.59
CA ASP A 78 19.57 -20.31 20.68
C ASP A 78 19.01 -18.90 20.50
N TRP A 79 18.99 -18.12 21.59
CA TRP A 79 18.57 -16.73 21.55
C TRP A 79 19.53 -15.87 20.72
N SER A 80 20.84 -16.10 20.84
CA SER A 80 21.82 -15.39 20.03
C SER A 80 21.63 -15.64 18.54
N ILE A 81 21.31 -16.88 18.14
CA ILE A 81 21.05 -17.25 16.74
C ILE A 81 19.79 -16.53 16.22
N ILE A 82 18.69 -16.62 16.97
CA ILE A 82 17.43 -15.94 16.64
C ILE A 82 17.66 -14.43 16.48
N ASN A 83 18.34 -13.82 17.46
CA ASN A 83 18.61 -12.40 17.46
C ASN A 83 19.43 -11.98 16.23
N ASN A 84 20.43 -12.77 15.84
CA ASN A 84 21.23 -12.52 14.65
C ASN A 84 20.40 -12.59 13.37
N HIS A 85 19.50 -13.59 13.23
CA HIS A 85 18.61 -13.68 12.07
C HIS A 85 17.63 -12.49 11.98
N ILE A 86 17.15 -12.00 13.12
CA ILE A 86 16.32 -10.78 13.17
C ILE A 86 17.14 -9.58 12.71
N ASP A 87 18.34 -9.39 13.26
CA ASP A 87 19.20 -8.26 12.91
C ASP A 87 19.62 -8.30 11.41
N GLU A 88 19.90 -9.49 10.86
CA GLU A 88 20.18 -9.70 9.43
C GLU A 88 18.98 -9.30 8.56
N PHE A 89 17.78 -9.80 8.89
CA PHE A 89 16.55 -9.44 8.20
C PHE A 89 16.30 -7.93 8.20
N LEU A 90 16.49 -7.27 9.35
CA LEU A 90 16.28 -5.84 9.50
C LEU A 90 17.34 -5.02 8.75
N SER A 91 18.57 -5.53 8.63
CA SER A 91 19.65 -4.90 7.86
C SER A 91 19.32 -4.82 6.37
N ASN A 92 18.67 -5.85 5.82
CA ASN A 92 18.24 -5.90 4.42
C ASN A 92 17.09 -4.94 4.10
N ILE A 93 16.25 -4.62 5.09
CA ILE A 93 15.06 -3.78 4.89
C ILE A 93 15.37 -2.29 5.07
N LYS A 94 16.38 -1.96 5.88
CA LYS A 94 16.73 -0.61 6.36
C LYS A 94 15.55 0.07 7.08
N LYS A 95 15.78 0.49 8.32
CA LYS A 95 14.77 1.10 9.18
C LYS A 95 14.12 2.33 8.55
N GLU A 96 14.94 3.19 7.98
CA GLU A 96 14.53 4.46 7.35
C GLU A 96 13.55 4.20 6.20
N THR A 97 13.71 3.09 5.49
CA THR A 97 12.79 2.70 4.41
C THR A 97 11.39 2.42 4.95
N ILE A 98 11.28 1.62 6.01
CA ILE A 98 9.97 1.27 6.60
C ILE A 98 9.32 2.50 7.23
N GLU A 99 10.07 3.31 7.97
CA GLU A 99 9.56 4.53 8.58
C GLU A 99 9.09 5.53 7.51
N SER A 100 9.88 5.75 6.47
CA SER A 100 9.51 6.62 5.35
C SER A 100 8.29 6.11 4.61
N LYS A 101 8.22 4.81 4.29
CA LYS A 101 7.10 4.21 3.56
C LYS A 101 5.81 4.22 4.37
N THR A 102 5.86 3.91 5.67
CA THR A 102 4.68 3.95 6.54
C THR A 102 4.21 5.39 6.80
N ALA A 103 5.12 6.34 7.01
CA ALA A 103 4.77 7.76 7.10
C ALA A 103 4.13 8.26 5.80
N ARG A 104 4.72 7.89 4.65
CA ARG A 104 4.20 8.26 3.34
C ARG A 104 2.81 7.68 3.08
N LEU A 105 2.58 6.41 3.40
CA LEU A 105 1.28 5.77 3.26
C LEU A 105 0.21 6.48 4.11
N TYR A 106 0.54 6.86 5.34
CA TYR A 106 -0.36 7.62 6.20
C TYR A 106 -0.76 8.98 5.60
N VAL A 107 0.22 9.72 5.07
CA VAL A 107 -0.02 11.01 4.40
C VAL A 107 -0.90 10.83 3.16
N LEU A 108 -0.56 9.85 2.31
CA LEU A 108 -1.32 9.56 1.10
C LEU A 108 -2.76 9.16 1.41
N ALA A 109 -2.95 8.27 2.38
CA ALA A 109 -4.27 7.83 2.81
C ALA A 109 -5.12 9.02 3.27
N ASN A 110 -4.58 9.87 4.14
CA ASN A 110 -5.29 11.04 4.65
C ASN A 110 -5.64 12.06 3.56
N SER A 111 -4.76 12.23 2.58
CA SER A 111 -4.87 13.29 1.56
C SER A 111 -5.71 12.89 0.34
N TYR A 112 -5.67 11.62 -0.08
CA TYR A 112 -6.21 11.19 -1.38
C TYR A 112 -7.34 10.15 -1.29
N LEU A 113 -7.55 9.52 -0.13
CA LEU A 113 -8.70 8.63 0.07
C LEU A 113 -9.92 9.40 0.58
N PRO A 114 -11.15 9.01 0.15
CA PRO A 114 -12.38 9.55 0.72
C PRO A 114 -12.50 9.26 2.21
N LYS A 115 -13.30 10.05 2.94
CA LYS A 115 -13.56 9.85 4.37
C LYS A 115 -14.57 8.72 4.57
N ASN A 116 -14.12 7.49 4.34
CA ASN A 116 -14.92 6.26 4.48
C ASN A 116 -14.06 5.11 5.06
N ASP A 117 -14.64 3.92 5.11
CA ASP A 117 -13.99 2.71 5.61
C ASP A 117 -12.65 2.39 4.94
N LEU A 118 -12.47 2.71 3.66
CA LEU A 118 -11.21 2.43 2.96
C LEU A 118 -10.05 3.19 3.59
N LYS A 119 -10.24 4.49 3.90
CA LYS A 119 -9.24 5.29 4.60
C LYS A 119 -8.89 4.69 5.95
N LEU A 120 -9.89 4.29 6.73
CA LEU A 120 -9.68 3.70 8.05
C LEU A 120 -8.94 2.36 7.98
N LYS A 121 -9.27 1.50 7.03
CA LYS A 121 -8.57 0.23 6.78
C LYS A 121 -7.10 0.46 6.44
N VAL A 122 -6.81 1.39 5.53
CA VAL A 122 -5.41 1.71 5.14
C VAL A 122 -4.62 2.27 6.31
N ILE A 123 -5.19 3.19 7.09
CA ILE A 123 -4.53 3.75 8.28
C ILE A 123 -4.28 2.66 9.34
N SER A 124 -5.24 1.78 9.56
CA SER A 124 -5.11 0.68 10.53
C SER A 124 -4.02 -0.31 10.14
N ILE A 125 -3.95 -0.66 8.85
CA ILE A 125 -2.88 -1.51 8.31
C ILE A 125 -1.53 -0.81 8.43
N ASN A 126 -1.46 0.48 8.11
CA ASN A 126 -0.24 1.25 8.29
C ASN A 126 0.25 1.21 9.74
N GLN A 127 -0.66 1.43 10.71
CA GLN A 127 -0.36 1.36 12.13
C GLN A 127 0.11 -0.03 12.56
N LEU A 128 -0.50 -1.10 12.04
CA LEU A 128 -0.07 -2.47 12.28
C LEU A 128 1.37 -2.71 11.83
N TYR A 129 1.73 -2.28 10.62
CA TYR A 129 3.10 -2.39 10.13
C TYR A 129 4.08 -1.58 10.98
N SER A 130 3.73 -0.35 11.33
CA SER A 130 4.57 0.48 12.20
C SER A 130 4.79 -0.18 13.56
N ASP A 131 3.75 -0.72 14.20
CA ASP A 131 3.86 -1.39 15.50
C ASP A 131 4.67 -2.71 15.41
N LEU A 132 4.48 -3.48 14.33
CA LEU A 132 5.22 -4.72 14.08
C LEU A 132 6.72 -4.46 13.90
N PHE A 133 7.08 -3.55 13.00
CA PHE A 133 8.49 -3.22 12.77
C PHE A 133 9.11 -2.51 13.96
N TYR A 134 8.37 -1.68 14.69
CA TYR A 134 8.83 -1.11 15.96
C TYR A 134 9.18 -2.23 16.95
N THR A 135 8.33 -3.25 17.07
CA THR A 135 8.57 -4.40 17.95
C THR A 135 9.88 -5.11 17.59
N LEU A 136 10.17 -5.27 16.30
CA LEU A 136 11.40 -5.92 15.83
C LEU A 136 12.64 -5.04 16.00
N PHE A 137 12.63 -3.80 15.49
CA PHE A 137 13.79 -2.89 15.55
C PHE A 137 14.23 -2.58 16.97
N TYR A 138 13.27 -2.43 17.88
CA TYR A 138 13.56 -2.09 19.27
C TYR A 138 13.52 -3.29 20.21
N LYS A 139 13.19 -4.48 19.71
CA LYS A 139 13.06 -5.73 20.48
C LYS A 139 12.16 -5.54 21.72
N ARG A 140 11.04 -4.84 21.53
CA ARG A 140 10.10 -4.42 22.59
C ARG A 140 8.69 -4.92 22.34
N LEU A 141 8.16 -5.73 23.27
CA LEU A 141 6.85 -6.37 23.14
C LEU A 141 5.69 -5.51 23.68
N SER A 142 5.92 -4.30 24.17
CA SER A 142 4.85 -3.46 24.75
C SER A 142 3.71 -3.20 23.77
N ARG A 143 4.03 -2.82 22.52
CA ARG A 143 3.00 -2.61 21.47
C ARG A 143 2.18 -3.87 21.21
N LEU A 144 2.83 -5.03 21.16
CA LEU A 144 2.19 -6.32 20.97
C LEU A 144 1.22 -6.65 22.12
N LYS A 145 1.65 -6.44 23.36
CA LYS A 145 0.86 -6.70 24.57
C LYS A 145 -0.32 -5.74 24.71
N ASP A 146 -0.07 -4.44 24.59
CA ASP A 146 -1.05 -3.40 24.89
C ASP A 146 -2.16 -3.29 23.85
N LYS A 147 -1.84 -3.51 22.56
CA LYS A 147 -2.78 -3.28 21.45
C LYS A 147 -3.31 -4.54 20.78
N TYR A 148 -2.56 -5.64 20.84
CA TYR A 148 -2.85 -6.85 20.07
C TYR A 148 -3.04 -8.09 20.95
N ASN A 149 -3.27 -7.92 22.25
CA ASN A 149 -3.48 -9.01 23.21
C ASN A 149 -2.37 -10.08 23.15
N GLY A 150 -1.14 -9.67 22.86
CA GLY A 150 0.03 -10.55 22.83
C GLY A 150 0.30 -11.27 21.51
N ASP A 151 -0.51 -11.07 20.45
CA ASP A 151 -0.20 -11.64 19.13
C ASP A 151 -0.64 -10.73 17.98
N PHE A 152 0.24 -10.53 16.99
CA PHE A 152 -0.15 -9.82 15.78
C PHE A 152 -1.13 -10.68 14.97
N PRO A 153 -1.99 -10.08 14.13
CA PRO A 153 -2.89 -10.85 13.29
C PRO A 153 -2.14 -11.83 12.38
N LYS A 154 -2.67 -13.04 12.19
CA LYS A 154 -2.02 -14.05 11.33
C LYS A 154 -1.87 -13.55 9.88
N PRO A 155 -0.78 -13.94 9.17
CA PRO A 155 -0.53 -13.52 7.79
C PRO A 155 -1.71 -13.72 6.84
N ASP A 156 -2.43 -14.83 6.91
CA ASP A 156 -3.57 -15.10 6.03
C ASP A 156 -4.72 -14.10 6.24
N LYS A 157 -4.94 -13.66 7.48
CA LYS A 157 -5.96 -12.65 7.80
C LYS A 157 -5.56 -11.30 7.24
N ILE A 158 -4.29 -10.93 7.36
CA ILE A 158 -3.77 -9.68 6.80
C ILE A 158 -3.78 -9.70 5.28
N TYR A 159 -3.39 -10.81 4.65
CA TYR A 159 -3.45 -10.96 3.20
C TYR A 159 -4.87 -10.74 2.66
N ASN A 160 -5.87 -11.33 3.31
CA ASN A 160 -7.28 -11.13 2.95
C ASN A 160 -7.74 -9.67 3.09
N ILE A 161 -7.28 -8.96 4.14
CA ILE A 161 -7.58 -7.54 4.33
C ILE A 161 -6.90 -6.70 3.25
N LEU A 162 -5.63 -6.96 2.95
CA LEU A 162 -4.86 -6.25 1.93
C LEU A 162 -5.47 -6.42 0.54
N ASN A 163 -5.93 -7.63 0.18
CA ASN A 163 -6.61 -7.87 -1.10
C ASN A 163 -7.92 -7.08 -1.22
N LYS A 164 -8.67 -6.91 -0.11
CA LYS A 164 -9.87 -6.06 -0.11
C LYS A 164 -9.50 -4.60 -0.27
N ILE A 165 -8.50 -4.11 0.46
CA ILE A 165 -8.00 -2.73 0.34
C ILE A 165 -7.54 -2.44 -1.09
N GLU A 166 -6.77 -3.34 -1.69
CA GLU A 166 -6.28 -3.21 -3.06
C GLU A 166 -7.42 -3.08 -4.06
N LYS A 167 -8.42 -3.97 -4.00
CA LYS A 167 -9.63 -3.89 -4.83
C LYS A 167 -10.40 -2.59 -4.61
N ASP A 168 -10.54 -2.15 -3.37
CA ASP A 168 -11.25 -0.91 -3.03
C ASP A 168 -10.48 0.33 -3.54
N ILE A 169 -9.15 0.35 -3.46
CA ILE A 169 -8.31 1.42 -4.03
C ILE A 169 -8.43 1.45 -5.55
N VAL A 170 -8.36 0.30 -6.23
CA VAL A 170 -8.50 0.21 -7.69
C VAL A 170 -9.87 0.73 -8.15
N LYS A 171 -10.95 0.39 -7.42
CA LYS A 171 -12.29 0.96 -7.67
C LYS A 171 -12.31 2.48 -7.53
N GLU A 172 -11.61 3.03 -6.53
CA GLU A 172 -11.49 4.49 -6.34
C GLU A 172 -10.74 5.19 -7.48
N MET A 173 -9.83 4.51 -8.18
CA MET A 173 -9.10 5.09 -9.31
C MET A 173 -9.99 5.36 -10.53
N LYS A 174 -11.10 4.62 -10.70
CA LYS A 174 -12.07 4.78 -11.81
C LYS A 174 -11.39 4.83 -13.19
N VAL A 175 -10.48 3.89 -13.44
CA VAL A 175 -9.67 3.77 -14.66
C VAL A 175 -10.29 2.76 -15.63
N GLY A 176 -11.58 2.91 -15.94
CA GLY A 176 -12.23 2.37 -17.17
C GLY A 176 -12.26 0.86 -17.44
N PHE A 177 -11.48 0.03 -16.75
CA PHE A 177 -11.41 -1.41 -16.96
C PHE A 177 -11.87 -2.14 -15.70
N ASP A 178 -12.74 -3.12 -15.87
CA ASP A 178 -13.14 -4.01 -14.78
C ASP A 178 -11.93 -4.78 -14.28
N THR A 179 -11.84 -4.98 -12.97
CA THR A 179 -10.78 -5.81 -12.38
C THR A 179 -10.90 -7.22 -12.93
N VAL A 180 -9.80 -7.77 -13.48
CA VAL A 180 -9.70 -9.19 -13.84
C VAL A 180 -10.18 -10.01 -12.64
N THR A 181 -11.20 -10.81 -12.85
CA THR A 181 -11.76 -11.67 -11.82
C THR A 181 -10.77 -12.79 -11.50
N PHE A 182 -10.84 -13.32 -10.28
CA PHE A 182 -10.00 -14.46 -9.89
C PHE A 182 -10.18 -15.65 -10.83
N LYS A 183 -11.40 -15.88 -11.33
CA LYS A 183 -11.70 -16.93 -12.29
C LYS A 183 -11.00 -16.72 -13.64
N GLU A 184 -11.03 -15.49 -14.18
CA GLU A 184 -10.33 -15.16 -15.43
C GLU A 184 -8.81 -15.34 -15.28
N TYR A 185 -8.24 -14.94 -14.13
CA TYR A 185 -6.84 -15.18 -13.82
C TYR A 185 -6.52 -16.69 -13.73
N GLU A 186 -7.32 -17.45 -12.97
CA GLU A 186 -7.10 -18.89 -12.76
C GLU A 186 -7.21 -19.67 -14.07
N ASP A 187 -8.21 -19.33 -14.91
CA ASP A 187 -8.37 -19.90 -16.24
C ASP A 187 -7.14 -19.64 -17.11
N TYR A 188 -6.64 -18.39 -17.15
CA TYR A 188 -5.41 -18.06 -17.89
C TYR A 188 -4.20 -18.81 -17.33
N PHE A 189 -4.02 -18.79 -16.01
CA PHE A 189 -2.86 -19.36 -15.35
C PHE A 189 -2.75 -20.86 -15.60
N LEU A 190 -3.85 -21.60 -15.42
CA LEU A 190 -3.87 -23.06 -15.59
C LEU A 190 -3.84 -23.48 -17.05
N LYS A 191 -4.56 -22.77 -17.95
CA LYS A 191 -4.72 -23.21 -19.33
C LYS A 191 -3.60 -22.75 -20.25
N ILE A 192 -3.01 -21.59 -19.98
CA ILE A 192 -2.06 -20.92 -20.86
C ILE A 192 -0.69 -20.84 -20.17
N PHE A 193 -0.59 -20.10 -19.07
CA PHE A 193 0.70 -19.78 -18.46
C PHE A 193 1.51 -21.01 -18.03
N ILE A 194 0.89 -21.94 -17.28
CA ILE A 194 1.54 -23.20 -16.86
C ILE A 194 2.00 -24.01 -18.07
N LYS A 195 1.24 -24.01 -19.18
CA LYS A 195 1.63 -24.75 -20.38
C LYS A 195 2.84 -24.09 -21.04
N GLU A 196 2.84 -22.77 -21.20
CA GLU A 196 3.94 -22.01 -21.81
C GLU A 196 5.23 -22.06 -20.99
N CYS A 197 5.15 -22.14 -19.66
CA CYS A 197 6.34 -22.27 -18.82
C CYS A 197 6.94 -23.68 -18.78
N ASN A 198 6.18 -24.70 -19.17
CA ASN A 198 6.62 -26.11 -19.16
C ASN A 198 6.88 -26.67 -20.57
N SER A 199 6.72 -25.85 -21.61
CA SER A 199 7.06 -26.13 -23.02
C SER A 199 8.39 -25.50 -23.39
#